data_AF-A0A800BU24-F1
#
_entry.id   AF-A0A800BU24-F1
#
_cell.length_a   1.000
_cell.length_b   1.000
_cell.length_c   1.000
_cell.angle_alpha   90.00
_cell.angle_beta   90.00
_cell.angle_gamma   90.00
#
_symmetry.space_group_name_H-M   'P 1'
#
loop_
_entity.id
_entity.type
_entity.pdbx_description
1 polymer ?
#
loop_
_entity_poly.entity_id
_entity_poly.type
_entity_poly.pdbx_seq_one_letter_code
_entity_poly.pdbx_strand_id
1 'polypeptide(L)'
;STIEERGYVRKVGRVLQPTLLGFVAIDFLKRYFPLAVEEGFTAEMEESLDRISEGELSRLEVLERFYRPFEQQLNRVKRELYSGDGGSPFRVLTNLECDKCRAKMELRFWKGKAYLGCSHYPECKNTRPLPETTEFTYVYADRQLILKETRAQAEAGEPSKGIQSELRPESESDLRCPVCGGKMVLREGKFGRFYGCKDYPRCKGTLPYYIGVPCPLCGSELIERYSPKARKVFYGCSRYPECRFITNRKPVKLCPKCSTGVLVRRDRGGKPSLVCSNRSCGYKEKEEDREPLPLPAELEAGPEPSAEPEAGVEVEVEAEPEPGPGDSS
;
A
#
# COMPACT_ATOMS: atom_id res chain seq x y z
N SER A 1 8.17 -16.45 -13.92
CA SER A 1 7.41 -17.20 -14.94
C SER A 1 6.36 -16.30 -15.57
N THR A 2 5.96 -16.50 -16.83
CA THR A 2 4.98 -15.65 -17.55
C THR A 2 3.65 -15.51 -16.81
N ILE A 3 3.21 -16.55 -16.09
CA ILE A 3 1.96 -16.54 -15.30
C ILE A 3 2.07 -15.68 -14.02
N GLU A 4 3.27 -15.51 -13.47
CA GLU A 4 3.54 -14.62 -12.33
C GLU A 4 3.60 -13.16 -12.80
N GLU A 5 4.29 -12.89 -13.92
CA GLU A 5 4.42 -11.54 -14.49
C GLU A 5 3.08 -10.94 -14.89
N ARG A 6 2.15 -11.78 -15.38
CA ARG A 6 0.77 -11.38 -15.70
C ARG A 6 -0.13 -11.27 -14.47
N GLY A 7 0.35 -11.63 -13.29
CA GLY A 7 -0.36 -11.47 -12.02
C GLY A 7 -1.48 -12.48 -11.78
N TYR A 8 -1.53 -13.60 -12.51
CA TYR A 8 -2.51 -14.68 -12.26
C TYR A 8 -2.17 -15.50 -11.02
N VAL A 9 -0.88 -15.64 -10.74
CA VAL A 9 -0.35 -16.32 -9.56
C VAL A 9 0.71 -15.46 -8.88
N ARG A 10 0.92 -15.68 -7.59
CA ARG A 10 2.04 -15.12 -6.82
C ARG A 10 2.79 -16.25 -6.12
N LYS A 11 4.10 -16.09 -5.97
CA LYS A 11 4.93 -17.06 -5.26
C LYS A 11 5.02 -16.70 -3.78
N VAL A 12 4.55 -17.59 -2.91
CA VAL A 12 4.66 -17.47 -1.45
C VAL A 12 5.55 -18.61 -0.96
N GLY A 13 6.80 -18.29 -0.65
CA GLY A 13 7.83 -19.30 -0.37
C GLY A 13 8.12 -20.16 -1.60
N ARG A 14 7.84 -21.47 -1.50
CA ARG A 14 7.99 -22.43 -2.61
C ARG A 14 6.67 -22.77 -3.31
N VAL A 15 5.55 -22.19 -2.87
CA VAL A 15 4.21 -22.51 -3.38
C VAL A 15 3.73 -21.38 -4.29
N LEU A 16 3.10 -21.74 -5.42
CA LEU A 16 2.36 -20.81 -6.26
C LEU A 16 0.93 -20.69 -5.73
N GLN A 17 0.52 -19.48 -5.40
CA GLN A 17 -0.82 -19.17 -4.94
C GLN A 17 -1.57 -18.38 -6.02
N PRO A 18 -2.79 -18.79 -6.43
CA PRO A 18 -3.59 -18.02 -7.37
C PRO A 18 -4.00 -16.67 -6.77
N THR A 19 -4.02 -15.64 -7.61
CA THR A 19 -4.55 -14.31 -7.25
C THR A 19 -6.04 -14.22 -7.58
N LEU A 20 -6.71 -13.19 -7.07
CA LEU A 20 -8.10 -12.91 -7.44
C LEU A 20 -8.27 -12.73 -8.96
N LEU A 21 -7.31 -12.09 -9.63
CA LEU A 21 -7.29 -11.98 -11.08
C LEU A 21 -7.21 -13.35 -11.75
N GLY A 22 -6.38 -14.26 -11.22
CA GLY A 22 -6.30 -15.64 -11.67
C GLY A 22 -7.64 -16.38 -11.60
N PHE A 23 -8.33 -16.30 -10.46
CA PHE A 23 -9.66 -16.91 -10.28
C PHE A 23 -10.67 -16.38 -11.31
N VAL A 24 -10.76 -15.06 -11.45
CA VAL A 24 -11.71 -14.41 -12.37
C VAL A 24 -11.38 -14.72 -13.83
N ALA A 25 -10.10 -14.73 -14.20
CA ALA A 25 -9.68 -15.04 -15.56
C ALA A 25 -10.02 -16.50 -15.93
N ILE A 26 -9.76 -17.45 -15.04
CA ILE A 26 -10.13 -18.87 -15.23
C ILE A 26 -11.65 -19.01 -15.36
N ASP A 27 -12.43 -18.36 -14.51
CA ASP A 27 -13.89 -18.42 -14.58
C ASP A 27 -14.43 -17.87 -15.91
N PHE A 28 -13.89 -16.73 -16.35
CA PHE A 28 -14.21 -16.14 -17.65
C PHE A 28 -13.90 -17.11 -18.80
N LEU A 29 -12.71 -17.71 -18.80
CA LEU A 29 -12.29 -18.64 -19.85
C LEU A 29 -13.13 -19.93 -19.83
N LYS A 30 -13.42 -20.51 -18.66
CA LYS A 30 -14.30 -21.70 -18.55
C LYS A 30 -15.70 -21.41 -19.09
N ARG A 31 -16.22 -20.20 -18.87
CA ARG A 31 -17.55 -19.82 -19.34
C ARG A 31 -17.61 -19.60 -20.85
N TYR A 32 -16.65 -18.87 -21.40
CA TYR A 32 -16.73 -18.38 -22.78
C TYR A 32 -15.84 -19.14 -23.76
N PHE A 33 -14.81 -19.82 -23.28
CA PHE A 33 -13.84 -20.56 -24.08
C PHE A 33 -13.51 -21.92 -23.45
N PRO A 34 -14.50 -22.78 -23.16
CA PRO A 34 -14.29 -24.04 -22.44
C PRO A 34 -13.25 -24.93 -23.13
N LEU A 35 -13.36 -25.09 -24.45
CA LEU A 35 -12.41 -25.86 -25.27
C LEU A 35 -10.96 -25.42 -25.10
N ALA A 36 -10.70 -24.13 -24.88
CA ALA A 36 -9.33 -23.61 -24.76
C ALA A 36 -8.69 -23.85 -23.37
N VAL A 37 -9.49 -24.25 -22.38
CA VAL A 37 -9.04 -24.49 -20.99
C VAL A 37 -9.33 -25.91 -20.50
N GLU A 38 -9.83 -26.77 -21.38
CA GLU A 38 -9.99 -28.20 -21.13
C GLU A 38 -8.63 -28.89 -21.18
N GLU A 39 -8.39 -29.84 -20.25
CA GLU A 39 -7.14 -30.60 -20.19
C GLU A 39 -6.91 -31.41 -21.47
N GLY A 40 -7.99 -31.97 -22.04
CA GLY A 40 -7.94 -32.76 -23.28
C GLY A 40 -7.46 -31.95 -24.50
N PHE A 41 -7.75 -30.66 -24.56
CA PHE A 41 -7.31 -29.80 -25.66
C PHE A 41 -5.78 -29.68 -25.73
N THR A 42 -5.12 -29.62 -24.58
CA THR A 42 -3.65 -29.53 -24.54
C THR A 42 -3.03 -30.83 -25.01
N ALA A 43 -3.60 -31.98 -24.61
CA ALA A 43 -3.15 -33.29 -25.07
C ALA A 43 -3.34 -33.46 -26.59
N GLU A 44 -4.50 -33.08 -27.13
CA GLU A 44 -4.77 -33.12 -28.57
C GLU A 44 -3.83 -32.19 -29.37
N MET A 45 -3.45 -31.04 -28.81
CA MET A 45 -2.54 -30.10 -29.47
C MET A 45 -1.12 -30.68 -29.56
N GLU A 46 -0.58 -31.23 -28.47
CA GLU A 46 0.76 -31.85 -28.48
C GLU A 46 0.79 -33.05 -29.45
N GLU A 47 -0.22 -33.91 -29.43
CA GLU A 47 -0.35 -35.02 -30.38
C GLU A 47 -0.42 -34.52 -31.84
N SER A 48 -1.16 -33.43 -32.08
CA SER A 48 -1.22 -32.82 -33.41
C SER A 48 0.13 -32.26 -33.87
N LEU A 49 0.93 -31.70 -32.96
CA LEU A 49 2.27 -31.18 -33.25
C LEU A 49 3.27 -32.30 -33.57
N ASP A 50 3.19 -33.42 -32.86
CA ASP A 50 4.01 -34.60 -33.13
C ASP A 50 3.69 -35.16 -34.52
N ARG A 51 2.40 -35.34 -34.84
CA ARG A 51 1.95 -35.84 -36.15
C ARG A 51 2.28 -34.89 -37.31
N ILE A 52 2.34 -33.58 -37.08
CA ILE A 52 2.88 -32.63 -38.07
C ILE A 52 4.37 -32.89 -38.31
N SER A 53 5.12 -33.16 -37.25
CA SER A 53 6.57 -33.40 -37.31
C SER A 53 6.91 -34.71 -38.04
N GLU A 54 6.03 -35.70 -37.93
CA GLU A 54 6.09 -36.98 -38.65
C GLU A 54 5.56 -36.89 -40.10
N GLY A 55 4.95 -35.76 -40.49
CA GLY A 55 4.41 -35.53 -41.83
C GLY A 55 3.02 -36.14 -42.07
N GLU A 56 2.35 -36.61 -41.02
CA GLU A 56 1.01 -37.22 -41.10
C GLU A 56 -0.12 -36.18 -41.16
N LEU A 57 0.11 -34.98 -40.64
CA LEU A 57 -0.87 -33.89 -40.61
C LEU A 57 -0.29 -32.60 -41.18
N SER A 58 -1.12 -31.84 -41.91
CA SER A 58 -0.75 -30.50 -42.34
C SER A 58 -0.89 -29.50 -41.21
N ARG A 59 0.14 -28.67 -41.02
CA ARG A 59 0.10 -27.51 -40.12
C ARG A 59 -1.11 -26.60 -40.38
N LEU A 60 -1.48 -26.41 -41.65
CA LEU A 60 -2.61 -25.55 -42.02
C LEU A 60 -3.94 -26.17 -41.59
N GLU A 61 -4.10 -27.49 -41.74
CA GLU A 61 -5.32 -28.20 -41.34
C GLU A 61 -5.55 -28.11 -39.82
N VAL A 62 -4.49 -28.32 -39.03
CA VAL A 62 -4.55 -28.19 -37.56
C VAL A 62 -4.91 -26.76 -37.14
N LEU A 63 -4.28 -25.75 -37.76
CA LEU A 63 -4.57 -24.35 -37.47
C LEU A 63 -6.01 -23.96 -37.84
N GLU A 64 -6.51 -24.37 -39.01
CA GLU A 64 -7.88 -24.07 -39.42
C GLU A 64 -8.91 -24.75 -38.52
N ARG A 65 -8.68 -26.01 -38.15
CA ARG A 65 -9.56 -26.78 -37.25
C ARG A 65 -9.74 -26.10 -35.90
N PHE A 66 -8.67 -25.50 -35.36
CA PHE A 66 -8.74 -24.74 -34.10
C PHE A 66 -9.28 -23.32 -34.28
N TYR A 67 -8.74 -22.58 -35.27
CA TYR A 67 -8.97 -21.14 -35.37
C TYR A 67 -10.40 -20.81 -35.81
N ARG A 68 -11.01 -21.60 -36.69
CA ARG A 68 -12.37 -21.32 -37.20
C ARG A 68 -13.42 -21.35 -36.08
N PRO A 69 -13.52 -22.39 -35.22
CA PRO A 69 -14.43 -22.37 -34.06
C PRO A 69 -14.07 -21.27 -33.06
N PHE A 70 -12.78 -21.07 -32.80
CA PHE A 70 -12.32 -20.05 -31.85
C PHE A 70 -12.72 -18.63 -32.28
N GLU A 71 -12.54 -18.29 -33.55
CA GLU A 71 -12.90 -16.97 -34.10
C GLU A 71 -14.41 -16.72 -34.01
N GLN A 72 -15.23 -17.71 -34.35
CA GLN A 72 -16.67 -17.62 -34.22
C GLN A 72 -17.09 -17.37 -32.76
N GLN A 73 -16.50 -18.11 -31.83
CA GLN A 73 -16.76 -17.93 -30.41
C GLN A 73 -16.28 -16.57 -29.90
N LEU A 74 -15.09 -16.13 -30.30
CA LEU A 74 -14.55 -14.81 -29.96
C LEU A 74 -15.48 -13.68 -30.43
N ASN A 75 -15.97 -13.76 -31.67
CA ASN A 75 -16.88 -12.77 -32.24
C ASN A 75 -18.25 -12.78 -31.55
N ARG A 76 -18.74 -13.95 -31.14
CA ARG A 76 -19.94 -14.07 -30.31
C ARG A 76 -19.74 -13.39 -28.95
N VAL A 77 -18.66 -13.71 -28.24
CA VAL A 77 -18.34 -13.16 -26.92
C VAL A 77 -18.15 -11.65 -27.00
N LYS A 78 -17.42 -11.14 -28.00
CA LYS A 78 -17.26 -9.69 -28.23
C LYS A 78 -18.62 -9.01 -28.37
N ARG A 79 -19.52 -9.54 -29.20
CA ARG A 79 -20.87 -8.97 -29.31
C ARG A 79 -21.57 -9.00 -27.95
N GLU A 80 -21.60 -10.14 -27.27
CA GLU A 80 -22.27 -10.26 -25.96
C GLU A 80 -21.74 -9.25 -24.92
N LEU A 81 -20.43 -9.00 -24.87
CA LEU A 81 -19.81 -8.07 -23.93
C LEU A 81 -19.93 -6.59 -24.33
N TYR A 82 -20.06 -6.28 -25.63
CA TYR A 82 -20.04 -4.90 -26.15
C TYR A 82 -21.40 -4.40 -26.70
N SER A 83 -22.47 -5.20 -26.65
CA SER A 83 -23.78 -4.84 -27.27
C SER A 83 -24.71 -3.99 -26.39
N GLY A 84 -24.34 -3.61 -25.16
CA GLY A 84 -25.24 -2.96 -24.21
C GLY A 84 -24.79 -1.60 -23.68
N ASP A 85 -25.76 -0.79 -23.22
CA ASP A 85 -25.63 0.52 -22.59
C ASP A 85 -24.97 0.47 -21.19
N GLY A 86 -23.74 -0.08 -21.10
CA GLY A 86 -22.84 0.20 -19.98
C GLY A 86 -22.63 -0.90 -18.93
N GLY A 87 -22.91 -2.18 -19.23
CA GLY A 87 -22.59 -3.29 -18.32
C GLY A 87 -22.20 -4.59 -19.03
N SER A 88 -21.03 -5.14 -18.68
CA SER A 88 -20.64 -6.51 -19.07
C SER A 88 -21.59 -7.52 -18.40
N PRO A 89 -22.13 -8.53 -19.11
CA PRO A 89 -22.91 -9.61 -18.51
C PRO A 89 -22.08 -10.48 -17.57
N PHE A 90 -20.76 -10.51 -17.75
CA PHE A 90 -19.85 -11.15 -16.82
C PHE A 90 -19.61 -10.23 -15.62
N ARG A 91 -20.36 -10.48 -14.55
CA ARG A 91 -20.31 -9.74 -13.28
C ARG A 91 -19.99 -10.70 -12.14
N VAL A 92 -19.06 -10.29 -11.28
CA VAL A 92 -18.70 -11.02 -10.06
C VAL A 92 -19.22 -10.21 -8.88
N LEU A 93 -20.30 -10.66 -8.26
CA LEU A 93 -20.91 -9.97 -7.12
C LEU A 93 -20.22 -10.37 -5.82
N THR A 94 -20.23 -9.48 -4.85
CA THR A 94 -19.71 -9.75 -3.51
C THR A 94 -20.81 -9.79 -2.46
N ASN A 95 -20.48 -10.32 -1.28
CA ASN A 95 -21.35 -10.28 -0.11
C ASN A 95 -21.54 -8.88 0.48
N LEU A 96 -20.75 -7.89 0.05
CA LEU A 96 -20.81 -6.52 0.57
C LEU A 96 -21.88 -5.68 -0.12
N GLU A 97 -22.48 -4.79 0.66
CA GLU A 97 -23.48 -3.84 0.20
C GLU A 97 -22.87 -2.45 0.06
N CYS A 98 -23.43 -1.67 -0.86
CA CYS A 98 -23.00 -0.32 -1.14
C CYS A 98 -23.50 0.64 -0.03
N ASP A 99 -22.60 1.40 0.57
CA ASP A 99 -22.93 2.34 1.65
C ASP A 99 -23.94 3.44 1.25
N LYS A 100 -24.08 3.73 -0.05
CA LYS A 100 -24.95 4.79 -0.57
C LYS A 100 -26.34 4.35 -0.96
N CYS A 101 -26.48 3.16 -1.55
CA CYS A 101 -27.75 2.69 -2.11
C CYS A 101 -28.12 1.26 -1.67
N ARG A 102 -27.30 0.63 -0.83
CA ARG A 102 -27.46 -0.74 -0.30
C ARG A 102 -27.49 -1.86 -1.33
N ALA A 103 -27.28 -1.54 -2.60
CA ALA A 103 -27.14 -2.54 -3.65
C ALA A 103 -25.85 -3.35 -3.46
N LYS A 104 -25.82 -4.58 -3.99
CA LYS A 104 -24.61 -5.41 -3.93
C LYS A 104 -23.44 -4.74 -4.63
N MET A 105 -22.24 -4.94 -4.09
CA MET A 105 -21.03 -4.50 -4.75
C MET A 105 -20.54 -5.59 -5.72
N GLU A 106 -19.93 -5.17 -6.81
CA GLU A 106 -19.33 -6.03 -7.81
C GLU A 106 -17.82 -5.79 -7.92
N LEU A 107 -17.08 -6.85 -8.19
CA LEU A 107 -15.65 -6.78 -8.44
C LEU A 107 -15.38 -6.17 -9.82
N ARG A 108 -14.51 -5.17 -9.85
CA ARG A 108 -14.00 -4.52 -11.06
C ARG A 108 -12.48 -4.44 -11.01
N PHE A 109 -11.86 -4.30 -12.19
CA PHE A 109 -10.42 -4.11 -12.32
C PHE A 109 -10.10 -2.79 -13.01
N TRP A 110 -9.11 -2.07 -12.47
CA TRP A 110 -8.56 -0.88 -13.11
C TRP A 110 -7.04 -0.96 -13.10
N LYS A 111 -6.43 -1.00 -14.30
CA LYS A 111 -4.96 -1.12 -14.47
C LYS A 111 -4.35 -2.27 -13.64
N GLY A 112 -5.04 -3.42 -13.60
CA GLY A 112 -4.60 -4.62 -12.87
C GLY A 112 -4.93 -4.62 -11.36
N LYS A 113 -5.45 -3.53 -10.80
CA LYS A 113 -5.88 -3.48 -9.39
C LYS A 113 -7.37 -3.76 -9.26
N ALA A 114 -7.71 -4.65 -8.34
CA ALA A 114 -9.09 -4.96 -8.00
C ALA A 114 -9.72 -3.85 -7.12
N TYR A 115 -11.00 -3.57 -7.36
CA TYR A 115 -11.81 -2.70 -6.51
C TYR A 115 -13.28 -3.13 -6.59
N LEU A 116 -14.08 -2.65 -5.65
CA LEU A 116 -15.51 -2.90 -5.63
C LEU A 116 -16.26 -1.69 -6.20
N GLY A 117 -17.12 -1.91 -7.18
CA GLY A 117 -18.05 -0.92 -7.71
C GLY A 117 -19.47 -1.24 -7.30
N CYS A 118 -20.34 -0.24 -7.17
CA CYS A 118 -21.77 -0.48 -6.98
C CYS A 118 -22.38 -1.18 -8.21
N SER A 119 -23.27 -2.15 -7.99
CA SER A 119 -23.96 -2.86 -9.07
C SER A 119 -24.90 -1.98 -9.91
N HIS A 120 -25.46 -0.92 -9.32
CA HIS A 120 -26.28 0.09 -10.01
C HIS A 120 -25.44 1.19 -10.66
N TYR A 121 -24.27 0.87 -11.23
CA TYR A 121 -23.60 1.83 -12.11
C TYR A 121 -24.32 1.83 -13.46
N PRO A 122 -24.61 2.99 -14.08
CA PRO A 122 -24.07 4.32 -13.82
C PRO A 122 -24.83 5.19 -12.79
N GLU A 123 -25.99 4.76 -12.29
CA GLU A 123 -26.86 5.52 -11.38
C GLU A 123 -26.19 5.80 -10.02
N CYS A 124 -25.40 4.84 -9.53
CA CYS A 124 -24.62 4.92 -8.32
C CYS A 124 -23.14 4.67 -8.63
N LYS A 125 -22.33 5.72 -8.56
CA LYS A 125 -20.89 5.69 -8.85
C LYS A 125 -20.03 5.37 -7.61
N ASN A 126 -20.63 4.79 -6.56
CA ASN A 126 -19.89 4.47 -5.35
C ASN A 126 -18.86 3.36 -5.64
N THR A 127 -17.67 3.50 -5.06
CA THR A 127 -16.60 2.51 -5.17
C THR A 127 -15.91 2.34 -3.84
N ARG A 128 -15.38 1.14 -3.59
CA ARG A 128 -14.62 0.79 -2.39
C ARG A 128 -13.31 0.11 -2.80
N PRO A 129 -12.16 0.50 -2.23
CA PRO A 129 -10.90 -0.17 -2.53
C PRO A 129 -10.93 -1.62 -2.01
N LEU A 130 -10.28 -2.53 -2.74
CA LEU A 130 -10.09 -3.92 -2.32
C LEU A 130 -8.59 -4.19 -2.16
N PRO A 131 -8.05 -4.18 -0.93
CA PRO A 131 -6.64 -4.50 -0.68
C PRO A 131 -6.25 -5.90 -1.18
N GLU A 132 -5.02 -6.08 -1.67
CA GLU A 132 -4.51 -7.39 -2.14
C GLU A 132 -4.31 -8.41 -1.01
N THR A 133 -4.31 -7.95 0.24
CA THR A 133 -4.27 -8.78 1.46
C THR A 133 -5.65 -9.26 1.90
N THR A 134 -6.72 -8.83 1.22
CA THR A 134 -8.08 -9.24 1.58
C THR A 134 -8.24 -10.74 1.35
N GLU A 135 -8.60 -11.46 2.39
CA GLU A 135 -8.95 -12.87 2.26
C GLU A 135 -10.32 -13.02 1.60
N PHE A 136 -10.42 -13.99 0.69
CA PHE A 136 -11.65 -14.21 -0.06
C PHE A 136 -11.87 -15.69 -0.34
N THR A 137 -13.11 -16.03 -0.62
CA THR A 137 -13.51 -17.30 -1.21
C THR A 137 -14.20 -16.98 -2.54
N TYR A 138 -13.74 -17.61 -3.62
CA TYR A 138 -14.35 -17.46 -4.94
C TYR A 138 -15.23 -18.68 -5.23
N VAL A 139 -16.52 -18.45 -5.47
CA VAL A 139 -17.50 -19.50 -5.76
C VAL A 139 -17.85 -19.44 -7.25
N TYR A 140 -17.37 -20.44 -8.01
CA TYR A 140 -17.54 -20.51 -9.47
C TYR A 140 -19.00 -20.66 -9.92
N ALA A 141 -19.81 -21.46 -9.21
CA ALA A 141 -21.18 -21.77 -9.61
C ALA A 141 -22.05 -20.50 -9.76
N ASP A 142 -21.92 -19.57 -8.82
CA ASP A 142 -22.74 -18.35 -8.75
C ASP A 142 -21.95 -17.07 -9.07
N ARG A 143 -20.67 -17.20 -9.45
CA ARG A 143 -19.74 -16.07 -9.65
C ARG A 143 -19.76 -15.09 -8.47
N GLN A 144 -19.71 -15.65 -7.26
CA GLN A 144 -19.72 -14.88 -6.03
C GLN A 144 -18.31 -14.80 -5.43
N LEU A 145 -17.90 -13.59 -5.10
CA LEU A 145 -16.70 -13.33 -4.32
C LEU A 145 -17.12 -13.04 -2.87
N ILE A 146 -16.92 -14.02 -2.00
CA ILE A 146 -17.19 -13.87 -0.58
C ILE A 146 -15.92 -13.35 0.08
N LEU A 147 -15.96 -12.08 0.51
CA LEU A 147 -14.87 -11.48 1.26
C LEU A 147 -14.97 -11.94 2.71
N LYS A 148 -13.90 -12.55 3.22
CA LYS A 148 -13.80 -12.90 4.63
C LYS A 148 -13.43 -11.62 5.36
N GLU A 149 -14.40 -11.05 6.08
CA GLU A 149 -14.11 -9.92 6.94
C GLU A 149 -13.13 -10.41 8.02
N THR A 150 -11.87 -10.02 7.90
CA THR A 150 -11.03 -9.97 9.09
C THR A 150 -11.68 -8.94 10.00
N ARG A 151 -11.87 -9.30 11.26
CA ARG A 151 -12.48 -8.49 12.32
C ARG A 151 -11.92 -7.06 12.44
N ALA A 152 -10.81 -6.76 11.76
CA ALA A 152 -10.19 -5.45 11.57
C ALA A 152 -10.85 -4.53 10.51
N GLN A 153 -11.88 -4.99 9.77
CA GLN A 153 -12.53 -4.18 8.70
C GLN A 153 -14.00 -3.83 8.98
N ALA A 154 -14.56 -4.27 10.10
CA ALA A 154 -15.91 -3.88 10.54
C ALA A 154 -15.97 -2.45 11.13
N GLU A 155 -14.82 -1.79 11.35
CA GLU A 155 -14.72 -0.41 11.86
C GLU A 155 -14.42 0.63 10.76
N ALA A 156 -14.72 0.32 9.49
CA ALA A 156 -14.57 1.27 8.37
C ALA A 156 -15.92 1.80 7.88
N GLY A 157 -16.80 2.14 8.82
CA GLY A 157 -18.15 2.61 8.55
C GLY A 157 -18.62 3.70 9.51
N GLU A 158 -17.93 4.85 9.54
CA GLU A 158 -18.59 6.13 9.88
C GLU A 158 -18.05 7.28 9.01
N PRO A 159 -18.92 8.04 8.33
CA PRO A 159 -18.57 9.30 7.67
C PRO A 159 -18.62 10.47 8.67
N SER A 160 -17.56 11.27 8.68
CA SER A 160 -17.55 12.70 9.04
C SER A 160 -18.41 13.14 10.23
N LYS A 161 -17.82 13.13 11.43
CA LYS A 161 -17.91 14.25 12.38
C LYS A 161 -16.58 14.37 13.10
N GLY A 162 -16.12 15.61 13.24
CA GLY A 162 -14.74 15.97 13.55
C GLY A 162 -14.17 15.17 14.71
N ILE A 163 -13.05 14.48 14.44
CA ILE A 163 -12.11 14.13 15.48
C ILE A 163 -11.17 15.33 15.56
N GLN A 164 -11.30 16.03 16.67
CA GLN A 164 -10.46 17.14 17.06
C GLN A 164 -8.99 16.74 16.96
N SER A 165 -8.22 17.70 16.47
CA SER A 165 -6.83 17.94 16.83
C SER A 165 -6.46 17.34 18.18
N GLU A 166 -5.74 16.22 18.18
CA GLU A 166 -4.79 15.82 19.23
C GLU A 166 -4.22 14.44 18.88
N LEU A 167 -3.25 14.45 17.97
CA LEU A 167 -2.19 13.44 17.84
C LEU A 167 -1.15 14.01 16.89
N ARG A 168 -0.63 15.18 17.29
CA ARG A 168 0.67 15.63 16.85
C ARG A 168 1.62 15.12 17.93
N PRO A 169 2.48 14.11 17.67
CA PRO A 169 3.49 13.77 18.65
C PRO A 169 4.39 15.00 18.82
N GLU A 170 4.31 15.63 19.99
CA GLU A 170 5.09 16.81 20.34
C GLU A 170 6.55 16.47 20.62
N SER A 171 6.91 15.18 20.61
CA SER A 171 8.29 14.73 20.73
C SER A 171 8.53 13.45 19.93
N GLU A 172 9.77 13.27 19.47
CA GLU A 172 10.25 12.14 18.66
C GLU A 172 10.14 10.76 19.34
N SER A 173 9.43 10.63 20.47
CA SER A 173 9.58 9.55 21.45
C SER A 173 8.49 8.45 21.45
N ASP A 174 7.36 8.63 20.74
CA ASP A 174 6.21 7.69 20.80
C ASP A 174 6.11 6.70 19.63
N LEU A 175 7.01 6.78 18.64
CA LEU A 175 7.02 5.84 17.51
C LEU A 175 7.48 4.45 17.95
N ARG A 176 6.60 3.45 17.81
CA ARG A 176 6.89 2.04 18.09
C ARG A 176 7.24 1.25 16.84
N CYS A 177 8.19 0.33 16.98
CA CYS A 177 8.66 -0.52 15.91
C CYS A 177 7.55 -1.49 15.46
N PRO A 178 7.23 -1.59 14.15
CA PRO A 178 6.21 -2.52 13.66
C PRO A 178 6.60 -4.00 13.77
N VAL A 179 7.88 -4.31 14.02
CA VAL A 179 8.39 -5.68 14.10
C VAL A 179 8.45 -6.19 15.54
N CYS A 180 8.77 -5.33 16.51
CA CYS A 180 9.02 -5.75 17.90
C CYS A 180 8.34 -4.87 18.96
N GLY A 181 7.65 -3.80 18.57
CA GLY A 181 7.05 -2.82 19.50
C GLY A 181 8.04 -1.91 20.24
N GLY A 182 9.35 -2.14 20.09
CA GLY A 182 10.41 -1.35 20.72
C GLY A 182 10.45 0.11 20.25
N LYS A 183 11.15 0.97 21.00
CA LYS A 183 11.30 2.40 20.67
C LYS A 183 12.02 2.58 19.34
N MET A 184 11.60 3.56 18.55
CA MET A 184 12.26 3.94 17.31
C MET A 184 13.10 5.21 17.49
N VAL A 185 14.15 5.33 16.69
CA VAL A 185 15.10 6.46 16.71
C VAL A 185 15.24 7.00 15.29
N LEU A 186 15.25 8.33 15.13
CA LEU A 186 15.50 8.97 13.85
C LEU A 186 16.95 8.74 13.42
N ARG A 187 17.15 8.28 12.18
CA ARG A 187 18.46 8.05 11.58
C ARG A 187 18.51 8.68 10.18
N GLU A 188 19.71 9.04 9.76
CA GLU A 188 20.00 9.53 8.40
C GLU A 188 20.72 8.47 7.60
N GLY A 189 20.27 8.24 6.36
CA GLY A 189 20.92 7.31 5.43
C GLY A 189 20.99 7.87 4.02
N LYS A 190 21.58 7.10 3.10
CA LYS A 190 21.73 7.49 1.68
C LYS A 190 20.43 7.82 0.93
N PHE A 191 19.28 7.38 1.46
CA PHE A 191 17.96 7.57 0.84
C PHE A 191 17.10 8.61 1.57
N GLY A 192 17.66 9.30 2.57
CA GLY A 192 16.96 10.28 3.40
C GLY A 192 16.85 9.83 4.86
N ARG A 193 16.07 10.60 5.61
CA ARG A 193 15.74 10.33 7.02
C ARG A 193 14.75 9.17 7.15
N PHE A 194 14.93 8.34 8.16
CA PHE A 194 14.02 7.23 8.49
C PHE A 194 14.08 6.91 9.98
N TYR A 195 13.03 6.30 10.51
CA TYR A 195 13.03 5.77 11.87
C TYR A 195 13.54 4.33 11.85
N GLY A 196 14.55 4.03 12.66
CA GLY A 196 15.08 2.68 12.88
C GLY A 196 14.80 2.20 14.30
N CYS A 197 14.58 0.89 14.48
CA CYS A 197 14.46 0.31 15.82
C CYS A 197 15.73 0.56 16.64
N LYS A 198 15.58 0.92 17.93
CA LYS A 198 16.70 1.08 18.87
C LYS A 198 17.52 -0.21 19.00
N ASP A 199 16.87 -1.36 18.91
CA ASP A 199 17.49 -2.69 19.07
C ASP A 199 18.17 -3.24 17.81
N TYR A 200 18.42 -2.40 16.80
CA TYR A 200 19.26 -2.78 15.65
C TYR A 200 20.68 -3.10 16.13
N PRO A 201 21.32 -4.23 15.72
CA PRO A 201 20.99 -5.10 14.59
C PRO A 201 20.06 -6.28 14.88
N ARG A 202 19.66 -6.50 16.14
CA ARG A 202 18.76 -7.61 16.53
C ARG A 202 17.37 -7.46 15.94
N CYS A 203 16.86 -6.23 15.87
CA CYS A 203 15.63 -5.89 15.16
C CYS A 203 15.92 -4.98 13.97
N LYS A 204 15.52 -5.41 12.76
CA LYS A 204 15.69 -4.65 11.50
C LYS A 204 14.46 -3.83 11.12
N GLY A 205 13.55 -3.57 12.06
CA GLY A 205 12.34 -2.78 11.79
C GLY A 205 12.67 -1.32 11.48
N THR A 206 12.05 -0.80 10.42
CA THR A 206 12.21 0.57 9.93
C THR A 206 10.86 1.19 9.57
N LEU A 207 10.73 2.50 9.75
CA LEU A 207 9.58 3.29 9.30
C LEU A 207 10.06 4.52 8.51
N PRO A 208 9.29 4.98 7.52
CA PRO A 208 9.63 6.20 6.79
C PRO A 208 9.49 7.43 7.68
N TYR A 209 10.29 8.47 7.40
CA TYR A 209 10.13 9.77 8.03
C TYR A 209 8.99 10.56 7.36
N TYR A 210 8.00 10.97 8.17
CA TYR A 210 6.86 11.76 7.72
C TYR A 210 7.16 13.26 7.89
N ILE A 211 6.86 14.06 6.87
CA ILE A 211 7.17 15.50 6.90
C ILE A 211 6.09 16.34 7.59
N GLY A 212 4.98 15.72 8.03
CA GLY A 212 3.86 16.40 8.70
C GLY A 212 2.99 17.22 7.76
N VAL A 213 3.00 16.90 6.46
CA VAL A 213 2.12 17.52 5.46
C VAL A 213 1.28 16.42 4.83
N PRO A 214 -0.06 16.47 4.96
CA PRO A 214 -0.93 15.46 4.38
C PRO A 214 -0.96 15.56 2.85
N CYS A 215 -1.21 14.43 2.21
CA CYS A 215 -1.35 14.31 0.78
C CYS A 215 -2.67 14.96 0.32
N PRO A 216 -2.65 15.88 -0.65
CA PRO A 216 -3.86 16.56 -1.11
C PRO A 216 -4.82 15.64 -1.89
N LEU A 217 -4.38 14.45 -2.31
CA LEU A 217 -5.22 13.51 -3.07
C LEU A 217 -5.89 12.45 -2.19
N CYS A 218 -5.27 12.05 -1.08
CA CYS A 218 -5.76 10.93 -0.26
C CYS A 218 -5.70 11.16 1.25
N GLY A 219 -5.20 12.31 1.71
CA GLY A 219 -5.08 12.66 3.12
C GLY A 219 -3.94 11.98 3.89
N SER A 220 -3.29 10.95 3.33
CA SER A 220 -2.17 10.26 3.99
C SER A 220 -0.89 11.09 4.01
N GLU A 221 0.04 10.81 4.93
CA GLU A 221 1.27 11.58 5.08
C GLU A 221 2.18 11.54 3.84
N LEU A 222 2.84 12.66 3.57
CA LEU A 222 3.93 12.75 2.59
C LEU A 222 5.26 12.30 3.23
N ILE A 223 6.11 11.69 2.42
CA ILE A 223 7.43 11.19 2.82
C ILE A 223 8.50 11.73 1.88
N GLU A 224 9.71 11.84 2.40
CA GLU A 224 10.90 12.16 1.64
C GLU A 224 11.40 10.92 0.88
N ARG A 225 11.79 11.08 -0.38
CA ARG A 225 12.37 10.02 -1.22
C ARG A 225 13.55 10.55 -2.01
N TYR A 226 14.53 9.69 -2.24
CA TYR A 226 15.68 9.99 -3.08
C TYR A 226 15.56 9.32 -4.46
N SER A 227 15.82 10.07 -5.53
CA SER A 227 15.92 9.52 -6.88
C SER A 227 17.40 9.33 -7.27
N PRO A 228 17.90 8.08 -7.40
CA PRO A 228 19.26 7.82 -7.83
C PRO A 228 19.55 8.36 -9.24
N LYS A 229 18.57 8.25 -10.14
CA LYS A 229 18.68 8.70 -11.53
C LYS A 229 18.82 10.22 -11.65
N ALA A 230 18.05 10.97 -10.86
CA ALA A 230 18.08 12.44 -10.88
C ALA A 230 19.02 13.05 -9.83
N ARG A 231 19.60 12.22 -8.95
CA ARG A 231 20.41 12.59 -7.78
C ARG A 231 19.76 13.68 -6.91
N LYS A 232 18.43 13.66 -6.81
CA LYS A 232 17.63 14.69 -6.14
C LYS A 232 16.59 14.07 -5.22
N VAL A 233 16.31 14.78 -4.12
CA VAL A 233 15.21 14.49 -3.21
C VAL A 233 13.90 14.97 -3.81
N PHE A 234 12.85 14.17 -3.64
CA PHE A 234 11.48 14.52 -3.96
C PHE A 234 10.55 14.02 -2.85
N TYR A 235 9.34 14.56 -2.81
CA TYR A 235 8.36 14.25 -1.78
C TYR A 235 7.19 13.54 -2.45
N GLY A 236 6.82 12.38 -1.93
CA GLY A 236 5.76 11.55 -2.48
C GLY A 236 4.79 11.09 -1.40
N CYS A 237 3.61 10.65 -1.80
CA CYS A 237 2.68 10.03 -0.87
C CYS A 237 3.28 8.75 -0.25
N SER A 238 3.08 8.55 1.05
CA SER A 238 3.43 7.30 1.76
C SER A 238 2.77 6.07 1.13
N ARG A 239 1.50 6.22 0.69
CA ARG A 239 0.73 5.22 -0.07
C ARG A 239 1.07 5.17 -1.57
N TYR A 240 2.31 5.42 -1.96
CA TYR A 240 2.71 5.20 -3.36
C TYR A 240 3.01 3.69 -3.55
N PRO A 241 2.41 3.01 -4.54
CA PRO A 241 1.85 3.54 -5.78
C PRO A 241 0.32 3.75 -5.84
N GLU A 242 -0.42 3.51 -4.75
CA GLU A 242 -1.88 3.70 -4.66
C GLU A 242 -2.28 5.18 -4.89
N CYS A 243 -1.49 6.10 -4.34
CA CYS A 243 -1.60 7.54 -4.54
C CYS A 243 -0.30 8.05 -5.18
N ARG A 244 -0.41 8.57 -6.41
CA ARG A 244 0.75 9.00 -7.22
C ARG A 244 1.11 10.48 -7.06
N PHE A 245 0.68 11.12 -5.97
CA PHE A 245 1.07 12.49 -5.69
C PHE A 245 2.59 12.57 -5.48
N ILE A 246 3.24 13.45 -6.24
CA ILE A 246 4.67 13.73 -6.14
C ILE A 246 4.92 15.23 -6.28
N THR A 247 5.91 15.74 -5.57
CA THR A 247 6.42 17.11 -5.71
C THR A 247 7.94 17.12 -5.56
N ASN A 248 8.63 17.89 -6.41
CA ASN A 248 10.09 17.99 -6.39
C ASN A 248 10.60 19.01 -5.34
N ARG A 249 9.70 19.77 -4.71
CA ARG A 249 10.03 20.76 -3.67
C ARG A 249 9.35 20.38 -2.38
N LYS A 250 9.99 20.71 -1.26
CA LYS A 250 9.47 20.44 0.09
C LYS A 250 8.12 21.15 0.26
N PRO A 251 7.04 20.40 0.49
CA PRO A 251 5.75 21.01 0.75
C PRO A 251 5.71 21.52 2.19
N VAL A 252 5.01 22.63 2.38
CA VAL A 252 4.90 23.31 3.69
C VAL A 252 3.52 23.08 4.30
N LYS A 253 2.46 23.21 3.49
CA LYS A 253 1.06 22.97 3.89
C LYS A 253 0.20 22.69 2.66
N LEU A 254 -1.05 22.30 2.87
CA LEU A 254 -2.04 22.15 1.80
C LEU A 254 -2.37 23.51 1.16
N CYS A 255 -2.70 23.52 -0.13
CA CYS A 255 -3.16 24.73 -0.80
C CYS A 255 -4.61 25.05 -0.38
N PRO A 256 -4.89 26.21 0.22
CA PRO A 256 -6.24 26.57 0.69
C PRO A 256 -7.24 26.78 -0.46
N LYS A 257 -6.76 27.05 -1.68
CA LYS A 257 -7.62 27.40 -2.83
C LYS A 257 -8.13 26.18 -3.62
N CYS A 258 -7.30 25.17 -3.84
CA CYS A 258 -7.65 24.07 -4.75
C CYS A 258 -7.72 22.70 -4.08
N SER A 259 -7.28 22.58 -2.82
CA SER A 259 -7.23 21.34 -2.01
C SER A 259 -6.53 20.13 -2.65
N THR A 260 -6.08 20.25 -3.91
CA THR A 260 -5.48 19.21 -4.76
C THR A 260 -3.96 19.41 -4.91
N GLY A 261 -3.44 20.55 -4.46
CA GLY A 261 -2.02 20.88 -4.46
C GLY A 261 -1.52 21.22 -3.06
N VAL A 262 -0.20 21.27 -2.94
CA VAL A 262 0.51 21.70 -1.73
C VAL A 262 1.26 23.00 -2.02
N LEU A 263 1.46 23.82 -1.00
CA LEU A 263 2.28 25.01 -1.12
C LEU A 263 3.75 24.64 -0.98
N VAL A 264 4.56 25.12 -1.91
CA VAL A 264 6.02 24.92 -1.94
C VAL A 264 6.73 26.27 -1.99
N ARG A 265 7.87 26.37 -1.31
CA ARG A 265 8.70 27.58 -1.33
C ARG A 265 9.25 27.88 -2.73
N ARG A 266 9.26 29.15 -3.08
CA ARG A 266 9.87 29.69 -4.30
C ARG A 266 10.54 31.02 -3.99
N ASP A 267 11.86 31.01 -4.14
CA ASP A 267 12.69 32.19 -4.01
C ASP A 267 12.85 32.85 -5.38
N ARG A 268 12.32 34.06 -5.54
CA ARG A 268 12.60 34.93 -6.69
C ARG A 268 13.00 36.30 -6.14
N GLY A 269 14.24 36.70 -6.36
CA GLY A 269 14.71 38.04 -6.01
C GLY A 269 14.72 38.34 -4.51
N GLY A 270 15.09 37.38 -3.66
CA GLY A 270 15.33 37.60 -2.23
C GLY A 270 14.10 37.58 -1.31
N LYS A 271 12.87 37.53 -1.84
CA LYS A 271 11.65 37.36 -1.03
C LYS A 271 11.08 35.94 -1.18
N PRO A 272 11.05 35.12 -0.11
CA PRO A 272 10.44 33.80 -0.16
C PRO A 272 8.93 33.92 -0.34
N SER A 273 8.39 33.16 -1.30
CA SER A 273 6.94 33.08 -1.55
C SER A 273 6.50 31.64 -1.59
N LEU A 274 5.31 31.37 -1.06
CA LEU A 274 4.70 30.05 -1.14
C LEU A 274 3.80 29.99 -2.36
N VAL A 275 4.04 29.02 -3.23
CA VAL A 275 3.31 28.84 -4.49
C VAL A 275 2.72 27.44 -4.53
N CYS A 276 1.48 27.32 -5.01
CA CYS A 276 0.84 26.04 -5.20
C CYS A 276 1.58 25.16 -6.22
N SER A 277 1.76 23.87 -5.88
CA SER A 277 2.35 22.85 -6.75
C SER A 277 1.48 22.54 -7.97
N ASN A 278 0.15 22.65 -7.84
CA ASN A 278 -0.78 22.54 -8.95
C ASN A 278 -0.71 23.80 -9.83
N ARG A 279 -0.14 23.67 -11.03
CA ARG A 279 0.07 24.78 -11.99
C ARG A 279 -1.25 25.42 -12.41
N SER A 280 -2.35 24.68 -12.42
CA SER A 280 -3.67 25.18 -12.83
C SER A 280 -4.34 26.07 -11.77
N CYS A 281 -3.90 26.01 -10.51
CA CYS A 281 -4.51 26.80 -9.42
C CYS A 281 -4.01 28.26 -9.38
N GLY A 282 -2.71 28.46 -9.63
CA GLY A 282 -2.06 29.78 -9.63
C GLY A 282 -1.94 30.47 -8.26
N TYR A 283 -2.37 29.84 -7.16
CA TYR A 283 -2.33 30.44 -5.82
C TYR A 283 -0.90 30.72 -5.34
N LYS A 284 -0.73 31.89 -4.73
CA LYS A 284 0.52 32.36 -4.12
C LYS A 284 0.19 33.13 -2.86
N GLU A 285 1.01 32.97 -1.83
CA GLU A 285 0.97 33.76 -0.61
C GLU A 285 2.40 34.19 -0.24
N LYS A 286 2.50 35.30 0.48
CA LYS A 286 3.78 35.73 1.06
C LYS A 286 4.03 34.84 2.28
N GLU A 287 5.25 34.38 2.44
CA GLU A 287 5.66 33.72 3.66
C GLU A 287 5.89 34.82 4.70
N GLU A 288 4.83 35.25 5.37
CA GLU A 288 4.96 36.16 6.52
C GLU A 288 5.71 35.39 7.61
N ASP A 289 6.73 36.05 8.15
CA ASP A 289 7.81 35.50 8.94
C ASP A 289 7.29 34.56 10.04
N ARG A 290 7.41 33.25 9.81
CA ARG A 290 7.30 32.30 10.90
C ARG A 290 8.55 32.50 11.74
N GLU A 291 8.40 33.16 12.89
CA GLU A 291 9.41 33.21 13.94
C GLU A 291 10.05 31.81 14.05
N PRO A 292 11.39 31.71 14.04
CA PRO A 292 12.06 30.45 14.24
C PRO A 292 11.53 29.83 15.54
N LEU A 293 11.15 28.55 15.48
CA LEU A 293 10.97 27.77 16.71
C LEU A 293 12.25 27.97 17.54
N PRO A 294 12.15 28.35 18.83
CA PRO A 294 13.33 28.52 19.65
C PRO A 294 14.12 27.21 19.60
N LEU A 295 15.39 27.31 19.23
CA LEU A 295 16.33 26.21 19.43
C LEU A 295 16.24 25.82 20.91
N PRO A 296 16.21 24.53 21.25
CA PRO A 296 16.30 24.14 22.65
C PRO A 296 17.55 24.82 23.20
N ALA A 297 17.34 25.63 24.23
CA ALA A 297 18.42 26.28 24.96
C ALA A 297 19.49 25.24 25.24
N GLU A 298 20.72 25.63 24.96
CA GLU A 298 21.91 24.88 25.29
C GLU A 298 21.74 24.32 26.70
N LEU A 299 22.01 23.03 26.84
CA LEU A 299 22.23 22.40 28.13
C LEU A 299 23.33 23.21 28.83
N GLU A 300 22.92 24.21 29.61
CA GLU A 300 23.76 24.79 30.64
C GLU A 300 24.15 23.64 31.54
N ALA A 301 25.46 23.41 31.57
CA ALA A 301 26.12 22.43 32.38
C ALA A 301 25.55 22.47 33.80
N GLY A 302 25.14 21.30 34.30
CA GLY A 302 24.86 21.14 35.72
C GLY A 302 26.07 21.64 36.53
N PRO A 303 25.83 22.26 37.70
CA PRO A 303 26.92 22.70 38.55
C PRO A 303 27.81 21.51 38.92
N GLU A 304 29.11 21.71 38.77
CA GLU A 304 30.15 20.80 39.22
C GLU A 304 29.93 20.46 40.71
N PRO A 305 29.97 19.19 41.11
CA PRO A 305 30.02 18.85 42.53
C PRO A 305 31.41 19.19 43.06
N SER A 306 31.51 20.31 43.77
CA SER A 306 32.63 20.61 44.65
C SER A 306 32.69 19.58 45.78
N ALA A 307 33.86 18.94 45.92
CA ALA A 307 34.35 18.35 47.17
C ALA A 307 34.13 19.34 48.33
N GLU A 308 33.85 18.97 49.58
CA GLU A 308 34.40 17.93 50.47
C GLU A 308 33.36 17.59 51.56
N PRO A 309 33.46 16.45 52.26
CA PRO A 309 32.87 16.29 53.59
C PRO A 309 33.95 16.14 54.67
N GLU A 310 33.90 16.98 55.71
CA GLU A 310 34.49 16.71 57.02
C GLU A 310 33.41 16.71 58.11
N ALA A 311 33.65 15.88 59.13
CA ALA A 311 32.87 15.60 60.34
C ALA A 311 31.59 14.75 60.12
N GLY A 312 31.41 13.55 60.67
CA GLY A 312 32.02 12.91 61.83
C GLY A 312 30.90 12.55 62.80
N VAL A 313 30.45 11.29 62.83
CA VAL A 313 29.74 10.67 63.96
C VAL A 313 30.01 9.16 63.93
N GLU A 314 30.49 8.68 65.08
CA GLU A 314 30.79 7.31 65.47
C GLU A 314 29.52 6.47 65.56
N VAL A 315 29.54 5.21 65.08
CA VAL A 315 28.66 4.15 65.62
C VAL A 315 29.42 2.82 65.60
N GLU A 316 29.25 2.11 66.71
CA GLU A 316 29.98 0.97 67.22
C GLU A 316 29.84 -0.33 66.43
N VAL A 317 30.85 -1.16 66.71
CA VAL A 317 31.13 -2.54 66.31
C VAL A 317 30.09 -3.49 66.87
N GLU A 318 29.49 -4.38 66.07
CA GLU A 318 29.08 -5.73 66.53
C GLU A 318 29.14 -6.78 65.40
N ALA A 319 30.09 -7.69 65.60
CA ALA A 319 30.32 -9.07 65.17
C ALA A 319 29.37 -9.81 64.19
N GLU A 320 30.03 -10.51 63.25
CA GLU A 320 29.51 -11.61 62.42
C GLU A 320 29.13 -12.85 63.26
N PRO A 321 28.31 -13.75 62.69
CA PRO A 321 28.88 -15.07 62.42
C PRO A 321 28.49 -15.67 61.05
N GLU A 322 29.44 -16.39 60.46
CA GLU A 322 29.29 -17.20 59.24
C GLU A 322 28.31 -18.37 59.39
N PRO A 323 27.82 -18.91 58.25
CA PRO A 323 28.03 -20.34 58.05
C PRO A 323 28.44 -20.71 56.61
N GLY A 324 29.64 -21.31 56.49
CA GLY A 324 29.88 -22.69 56.01
C GLY A 324 29.60 -23.03 54.54
N PRO A 325 30.58 -23.59 53.80
CA PRO A 325 30.36 -24.13 52.46
C PRO A 325 29.83 -25.57 52.53
N GLY A 326 28.74 -25.86 51.82
CA GLY A 326 28.24 -27.21 51.59
C GLY A 326 28.48 -27.62 50.15
N ASP A 327 29.45 -28.50 49.93
CA ASP A 327 29.76 -29.16 48.67
C ASP A 327 29.15 -30.58 48.64
N SER A 328 28.74 -31.00 47.44
CA SER A 328 28.62 -32.39 46.95
C SER A 328 28.28 -33.56 47.90
N SER A 329 27.09 -34.16 47.71
CA SER A 329 26.87 -35.58 47.29
C SER A 329 25.38 -35.91 47.21
#